data_AF-A0A835X3J1-F1
#
_entry.id   AF-A0A835X3J1-F1
#
_cell.length_a   1.000
_cell.length_b   1.000
_cell.length_c   1.000
_cell.angle_alpha   90.00
_cell.angle_beta   90.00
_cell.angle_gamma   90.00
#
_symmetry.space_group_name_H-M   'P 1'
#
loop_
_entity.id
_entity.type
_entity.pdbx_description
1 polymer ?
#
loop_
_entity_poly.entity_id
_entity_poly.type
_entity_poly.pdbx_seq_one_letter_code
_entity_poly.pdbx_strand_id
1 'polypeptide(L)'
;MCIIKIHYKIPQNFISGIFVLSRVSRLRYWQLTPDELTKATYDVNKVLVWEIKCTKKEAEFFAVFCYKNGIPLGYTTVDGIAYYYNNIPEHELDEITKFLKEKFGGEFKEKDSRIFLVGSKEIYSANDIASLASELESKFQVSVDLSLELQDFTPEEQEQSNLPKTKILPIPGK
;
A
#
# COMPACT_ATOMS: atom_id res chain seq x y z
N MET A 1 -9.80 -39.59 59.31
CA MET A 1 -9.00 -39.38 58.09
C MET A 1 -9.84 -39.87 56.92
N CYS A 2 -10.55 -38.97 56.24
CA CYS A 2 -11.45 -39.29 55.13
C CYS A 2 -11.00 -38.44 53.93
N ILE A 3 -10.49 -39.09 52.88
CA ILE A 3 -10.07 -38.41 51.64
C ILE A 3 -11.15 -38.66 50.60
N ILE A 4 -11.88 -37.61 50.23
CA ILE A 4 -12.86 -37.62 49.16
C ILE A 4 -12.10 -37.58 47.82
N LYS A 5 -12.23 -38.64 47.01
CA LYS A 5 -11.78 -38.65 45.61
C LYS A 5 -12.91 -38.11 44.72
N ILE A 6 -12.76 -36.89 44.21
CA ILE A 6 -13.63 -36.35 43.17
C ILE A 6 -13.01 -36.72 41.81
N HIS A 7 -13.73 -37.51 41.00
CA HIS A 7 -13.38 -37.78 39.60
C HIS A 7 -14.02 -36.71 38.72
N TYR A 8 -13.22 -35.79 38.18
CA TYR A 8 -13.61 -34.98 37.03
C TYR A 8 -13.12 -35.67 35.75
N LYS A 9 -14.05 -36.14 34.91
CA LYS A 9 -13.77 -36.51 33.52
C LYS A 9 -13.66 -35.23 32.69
N ILE A 10 -12.45 -34.90 32.24
CA ILE A 10 -12.20 -33.87 31.24
C ILE A 10 -12.34 -34.53 29.85
N PRO A 11 -13.20 -34.03 28.94
CA PRO A 11 -13.25 -34.53 27.58
C PRO A 11 -11.95 -34.18 26.84
N GLN A 12 -11.29 -35.21 26.32
CA GLN A 12 -10.14 -35.14 25.43
C GLN A 12 -10.57 -34.56 24.09
N ASN A 13 -10.41 -33.25 23.90
CA ASN A 13 -10.27 -32.64 22.57
C ASN A 13 -9.02 -31.75 22.61
N PHE A 14 -7.93 -32.41 22.25
CA PHE A 14 -6.58 -31.91 22.15
C PHE A 14 -6.36 -31.50 20.69
N ILE A 15 -6.39 -30.21 20.37
CA ILE A 15 -5.58 -29.62 19.31
C ILE A 15 -5.06 -28.28 19.84
N SER A 16 -3.73 -28.17 19.85
CA SER A 16 -2.85 -27.00 20.04
C SER A 16 -3.58 -25.65 20.14
N GLY A 17 -3.41 -24.87 21.21
CA GLY A 17 -2.10 -24.38 21.61
C GLY A 17 -1.55 -23.42 20.55
N ILE A 18 -2.10 -22.21 20.49
CA ILE A 18 -1.40 -20.90 20.51
C ILE A 18 -2.54 -19.87 20.61
N PHE A 19 -2.67 -19.20 21.74
CA PHE A 19 -3.25 -17.86 21.74
C PHE A 19 -2.30 -17.02 20.88
N VAL A 20 -2.61 -16.86 19.59
CA VAL A 20 -1.88 -15.90 18.76
C VAL A 20 -2.40 -14.57 19.25
N LEU A 21 -1.68 -13.96 20.21
CA LEU A 21 -1.64 -12.50 20.31
C LEU A 21 -1.44 -12.02 18.87
N SER A 22 -2.48 -11.43 18.28
CA SER A 22 -2.44 -11.01 16.87
C SER A 22 -1.34 -9.99 16.74
N ARG A 23 -0.15 -10.45 16.33
CA ARG A 23 0.87 -9.57 15.79
C ARG A 23 0.20 -8.88 14.62
N VAL A 24 0.16 -7.54 14.65
CA VAL A 24 -0.36 -6.72 13.55
C VAL A 24 0.30 -7.20 12.27
N SER A 25 -0.44 -7.95 11.46
CA SER A 25 0.11 -8.62 10.29
C SER A 25 -0.01 -7.68 9.11
N ARG A 26 1.13 -7.26 8.57
CA ARG A 26 1.17 -6.42 7.38
C ARG A 26 1.40 -7.31 6.16
N LEU A 27 0.59 -7.08 5.13
CA LEU A 27 0.71 -7.77 3.86
C LEU A 27 0.93 -6.74 2.77
N ARG A 28 1.83 -7.04 1.85
CA ARG A 28 2.01 -6.23 0.65
C ARG A 28 1.66 -7.05 -0.57
N TYR A 29 0.79 -6.48 -1.39
CA TYR A 29 0.62 -6.92 -2.76
C TYR A 29 1.58 -6.12 -3.65
N TRP A 30 2.27 -6.80 -4.57
CA TRP A 30 3.31 -6.22 -5.43
C TRP A 30 3.07 -6.58 -6.88
N GLN A 31 3.57 -5.77 -7.83
CA GLN A 31 3.36 -5.97 -9.27
C GLN A 31 1.89 -6.11 -9.65
N LEU A 32 1.01 -5.39 -8.96
CA LEU A 32 -0.40 -5.35 -9.31
C LEU A 32 -0.57 -4.57 -10.62
N THR A 33 -1.51 -5.00 -11.46
CA THR A 33 -1.92 -4.23 -12.64
C THR A 33 -3.14 -3.36 -12.32
N PRO A 34 -3.40 -2.27 -13.08
CA PRO A 34 -4.61 -1.47 -12.90
C PRO A 34 -5.91 -2.31 -13.00
N ASP A 35 -5.93 -3.31 -13.89
CA ASP A 35 -7.06 -4.23 -14.08
C ASP A 35 -7.32 -5.14 -12.88
N GLU A 36 -6.26 -5.62 -12.24
CA GLU A 36 -6.36 -6.41 -11.00
C GLU A 36 -6.91 -5.54 -9.87
N LEU A 37 -6.40 -4.30 -9.74
CA LEU A 37 -6.81 -3.40 -8.67
C LEU A 37 -8.25 -2.89 -8.85
N THR A 38 -8.72 -2.67 -10.07
CA THR A 38 -10.12 -2.28 -10.36
C THR A 38 -11.13 -3.34 -9.88
N LYS A 39 -10.72 -4.62 -9.85
CA LYS A 39 -11.56 -5.73 -9.37
C LYS A 39 -11.42 -5.97 -7.87
N ALA A 40 -10.43 -5.33 -7.23
CA ALA A 40 -10.10 -5.55 -5.84
C ALA A 40 -11.13 -4.92 -4.91
N THR A 41 -11.37 -5.57 -3.78
CA THR A 41 -12.21 -5.06 -2.69
C THR A 41 -11.46 -5.19 -1.38
N TYR A 42 -11.34 -4.09 -0.64
CA TYR A 42 -10.73 -4.05 0.68
C TYR A 42 -11.23 -2.84 1.45
N ASP A 43 -11.08 -2.86 2.78
CA ASP A 43 -11.33 -1.68 3.61
C ASP A 43 -10.23 -0.65 3.40
N VAL A 44 -10.58 0.54 2.92
CA VAL A 44 -9.65 1.66 2.69
C VAL A 44 -8.95 2.13 3.97
N ASN A 45 -9.54 1.86 5.15
CA ASN A 45 -8.93 2.18 6.44
C ASN A 45 -7.78 1.23 6.81
N LYS A 46 -7.68 0.09 6.11
CA LYS A 46 -6.57 -0.86 6.27
C LYS A 46 -5.39 -0.55 5.34
N VAL A 47 -5.53 0.39 4.39
CA VAL A 47 -4.42 0.77 3.52
C VAL A 47 -3.39 1.56 4.31
N LEU A 48 -2.14 1.08 4.33
CA LEU A 48 -1.00 1.77 4.92
C LEU A 48 -0.25 2.59 3.88
N VAL A 49 0.01 2.00 2.73
CA VAL A 49 0.77 2.60 1.62
C VAL A 49 0.25 2.05 0.31
N TRP A 50 0.19 2.90 -0.70
CA TRP A 50 0.21 2.45 -2.10
C TRP A 50 1.31 3.16 -2.86
N GLU A 51 1.79 2.47 -3.90
CA GLU A 51 2.81 2.93 -4.83
C GLU A 51 2.34 2.66 -6.25
N ILE A 52 2.51 3.65 -7.13
CA ILE A 52 2.39 3.49 -8.57
C ILE A 52 3.76 3.75 -9.18
N LYS A 53 4.48 2.70 -9.55
CA LYS A 53 5.78 2.81 -10.20
C LYS A 53 5.60 2.88 -11.71
N CYS A 54 6.02 3.99 -12.29
CA CYS A 54 5.98 4.30 -13.71
C CYS A 54 7.38 4.19 -14.30
N THR A 55 7.62 3.17 -15.13
CA THR A 55 8.92 2.90 -15.75
C THR A 55 8.88 3.22 -17.24
N LYS A 56 9.78 4.07 -17.71
CA LYS A 56 9.91 4.42 -19.14
C LYS A 56 10.99 3.59 -19.81
N LYS A 57 12.12 3.43 -19.12
CA LYS A 57 13.25 2.54 -19.45
C LYS A 57 13.81 1.99 -18.14
N GLU A 58 14.63 0.94 -18.19
CA GLU A 58 15.10 0.23 -16.98
C GLU A 58 15.58 1.15 -15.84
N ALA A 59 16.36 2.19 -16.16
CA ALA A 59 16.89 3.14 -15.19
C ALA A 59 16.17 4.50 -15.17
N GLU A 60 15.09 4.68 -15.94
CA GLU A 60 14.34 5.93 -16.07
C GLU A 60 12.90 5.69 -15.58
N PHE A 61 12.62 6.13 -14.35
CA PHE A 61 11.33 5.89 -13.71
C PHE A 61 10.94 7.01 -12.74
N PHE A 62 9.65 7.09 -12.45
CA PHE A 62 9.12 7.77 -11.28
C PHE A 62 8.12 6.88 -10.55
N ALA A 63 7.96 7.05 -9.25
CA ALA A 63 7.02 6.28 -8.46
C ALA A 63 6.23 7.22 -7.55
N VAL A 64 4.90 7.20 -7.66
CA VAL A 64 3.99 8.02 -6.85
C VAL A 64 3.58 7.22 -5.63
N PHE A 65 3.63 7.84 -4.46
CA PHE A 65 3.33 7.25 -3.17
C PHE A 65 2.29 8.05 -2.41
N CYS A 66 1.47 7.33 -1.64
CA CYS A 66 0.67 7.89 -0.56
C CYS A 66 0.86 7.02 0.69
N TYR A 67 1.14 7.66 1.82
CA TYR A 67 1.37 7.00 3.10
C TYR A 67 0.27 7.43 4.06
N LYS A 68 -0.50 6.48 4.59
CA LYS A 68 -1.62 6.75 5.51
C LYS A 68 -1.18 7.48 6.79
N ASN A 69 0.04 7.23 7.24
CA ASN A 69 0.63 7.82 8.44
C ASN A 69 1.60 8.97 8.12
N GLY A 70 1.45 9.58 6.94
CA GLY A 70 2.27 10.68 6.45
C GLY A 70 3.59 10.25 5.80
N ILE A 71 4.06 11.09 4.88
CA ILE A 71 5.30 10.91 4.13
C ILE A 71 6.47 11.46 4.97
N PRO A 72 7.56 10.69 5.16
CA PRO A 72 8.75 11.22 5.82
C PRO A 72 9.39 12.36 5.04
N LEU A 73 9.47 13.55 5.67
CA LEU A 73 10.17 14.73 5.18
C LEU A 73 11.22 15.15 6.21
N GLY A 74 12.39 14.51 6.17
CA GLY A 74 13.42 14.71 7.20
C GLY A 74 13.03 14.06 8.52
N TYR A 75 12.95 14.85 9.60
CA TYR A 75 12.57 14.37 10.94
C TYR A 75 11.07 14.50 11.24
N THR A 76 10.29 15.00 10.29
CA THR A 76 8.84 15.18 10.41
C THR A 76 8.12 14.35 9.36
N THR A 77 6.85 14.06 9.58
CA THR A 77 5.94 13.52 8.56
C THR A 77 5.02 14.64 8.06
N VAL A 78 4.62 14.54 6.79
CA VAL A 78 3.65 15.45 6.17
C VAL A 78 2.58 14.64 5.45
N ASP A 79 1.33 15.13 5.49
CA ASP A 79 0.23 14.54 4.75
C ASP A 79 0.31 14.93 3.27
N GLY A 80 -0.26 14.09 2.40
CA GLY A 80 -0.32 14.28 0.96
C GLY A 80 0.34 13.14 0.17
N ILE A 81 0.66 13.44 -1.09
CA ILE A 81 1.37 12.51 -1.98
C ILE A 81 2.79 13.00 -2.25
N ALA A 82 3.69 12.05 -2.51
CA ALA A 82 5.02 12.33 -3.01
C ALA A 82 5.31 11.46 -4.21
N TYR A 83 6.21 11.89 -5.07
CA TYR A 83 6.78 11.00 -6.08
C TYR A 83 8.29 11.07 -6.06
N TYR A 84 8.90 9.90 -6.23
CA TYR A 84 10.35 9.73 -6.26
C TYR A 84 10.71 9.43 -7.70
N TYR A 85 11.84 9.93 -8.17
CA TYR A 85 12.23 9.77 -9.56
C TYR A 85 13.70 9.41 -9.70
N ASN A 86 14.03 8.85 -10.86
CA ASN A 86 15.39 8.50 -11.22
C ASN A 86 15.60 8.75 -12.72
N ASN A 87 16.61 9.55 -13.07
CA ASN A 87 17.00 9.88 -14.45
C ASN A 87 15.87 10.43 -15.34
N ILE A 88 14.86 11.08 -14.76
CA ILE A 88 13.80 11.76 -15.51
C ILE A 88 14.26 13.19 -15.86
N PRO A 89 14.12 13.64 -17.12
CA PRO A 89 14.43 15.01 -17.50
C PRO A 89 13.58 16.05 -16.76
N GLU A 90 14.14 17.23 -16.46
CA GLU A 90 13.47 18.30 -15.69
C GLU A 90 12.11 18.72 -16.29
N HIS A 91 12.03 18.88 -17.62
CA HIS A 91 10.76 19.23 -18.27
C HIS A 91 9.65 18.18 -18.07
N GLU A 92 10.01 16.89 -17.98
CA GLU A 92 9.04 15.83 -17.68
C GLU A 92 8.65 15.85 -16.19
N LEU A 93 9.58 16.20 -15.28
CA LEU A 93 9.25 16.40 -13.86
C LEU A 93 8.25 17.53 -13.66
N ASP A 94 8.39 18.64 -14.39
CA ASP A 94 7.43 19.75 -14.36
C ASP A 94 6.04 19.31 -14.84
N GLU A 95 5.98 18.50 -15.90
CA GLU A 95 4.71 17.96 -16.41
C GLU A 95 4.06 16.97 -15.44
N ILE A 96 4.84 16.08 -14.81
CA ILE A 96 4.37 15.15 -13.78
C ILE A 96 3.85 15.93 -12.57
N THR A 97 4.62 16.90 -12.08
CA THR A 97 4.24 17.76 -10.95
C THR A 97 2.95 18.52 -11.25
N LYS A 98 2.87 19.14 -12.43
CA LYS A 98 1.67 19.87 -12.87
C LYS A 98 0.46 18.95 -12.90
N PHE A 99 0.58 17.78 -13.53
CA PHE A 99 -0.51 16.79 -13.61
C PHE A 99 -1.01 16.37 -12.22
N LEU A 100 -0.10 16.00 -11.31
CA LEU A 100 -0.47 15.57 -9.97
C LEU A 100 -1.07 16.72 -9.15
N LYS A 101 -0.54 17.94 -9.27
CA LYS A 101 -1.04 19.11 -8.57
C LYS A 101 -2.41 19.57 -9.07
N GLU A 102 -2.68 19.48 -10.37
CA GLU A 102 -4.02 19.75 -10.92
C GLU A 102 -5.06 18.75 -10.38
N LYS A 103 -4.67 17.49 -10.15
CA LYS A 103 -5.57 16.43 -9.66
C LYS A 103 -5.77 16.44 -8.15
N PHE A 104 -4.72 16.69 -7.38
CA PHE A 104 -4.72 16.53 -5.91
C PHE A 104 -4.45 17.81 -5.13
N GLY A 105 -4.02 18.89 -5.79
CA GLY A 105 -3.57 20.11 -5.14
C GLY A 105 -2.23 19.93 -4.41
N GLY A 106 -2.07 20.64 -3.28
CA GLY A 106 -0.89 20.57 -2.44
C GLY A 106 0.19 21.61 -2.74
N GLU A 107 0.99 21.89 -1.71
CA GLU A 107 2.16 22.76 -1.78
C GLU A 107 3.36 21.97 -2.32
N PHE A 108 4.00 22.46 -3.38
CA PHE A 108 5.19 21.84 -3.96
C PHE A 108 6.38 22.01 -3.02
N LYS A 109 7.07 20.91 -2.72
CA LYS A 109 8.40 20.88 -2.09
C LYS A 109 9.27 19.84 -2.77
N GLU A 110 10.54 20.14 -2.95
CA GLU A 110 11.53 19.21 -3.50
C GLU A 110 12.63 18.96 -2.48
N LYS A 111 13.06 17.70 -2.37
CA LYS A 111 14.19 17.30 -1.52
C LYS A 111 14.89 16.08 -2.08
N ASP A 112 16.12 16.27 -2.55
CA ASP A 112 16.88 15.26 -3.28
C ASP A 112 16.07 14.82 -4.52
N SER A 113 16.04 13.54 -4.85
CA SER A 113 15.25 12.98 -5.96
C SER A 113 13.78 12.72 -5.61
N ARG A 114 13.17 13.60 -4.81
CA ARG A 114 11.80 13.45 -4.30
C ARG A 114 11.05 14.76 -4.37
N ILE A 115 9.84 14.70 -4.89
CA ILE A 115 8.90 15.82 -4.94
C ILE A 115 7.69 15.47 -4.08
N PHE A 116 7.24 16.45 -3.30
CA PHE A 116 6.16 16.36 -2.35
C PHE A 116 5.08 17.36 -2.73
N LEU A 117 3.83 16.93 -2.67
CA LEU A 117 2.65 17.80 -2.75
C LEU A 117 2.01 17.83 -1.37
N VAL A 118 2.58 18.67 -0.49
CA VAL A 118 2.21 18.72 0.93
C VAL A 118 0.77 19.21 1.09
N GLY A 119 -0.03 18.47 1.86
CA GLY A 119 -1.45 18.75 2.07
C GLY A 119 -2.31 18.50 0.83
N SER A 120 -1.80 17.78 -0.18
CA SER A 120 -2.62 17.32 -1.30
C SER A 120 -3.67 16.32 -0.84
N LYS A 121 -4.78 16.22 -1.58
CA LYS A 121 -5.79 15.18 -1.35
C LYS A 121 -5.20 13.77 -1.48
N GLU A 122 -5.43 12.94 -0.48
CA GLU A 122 -5.06 11.52 -0.48
C GLU A 122 -6.22 10.65 -0.97
N ILE A 123 -5.88 9.55 -1.66
CA ILE A 123 -6.83 8.54 -2.13
C ILE A 123 -6.43 7.17 -1.58
N TYR A 124 -7.40 6.29 -1.38
CA TYR A 124 -7.15 4.94 -0.84
C TYR A 124 -8.07 3.87 -1.44
N SER A 125 -9.03 4.26 -2.29
CA SER A 125 -9.92 3.28 -2.92
C SER A 125 -9.20 2.59 -4.09
N ALA A 126 -9.53 1.32 -4.32
CA ALA A 126 -8.94 0.54 -5.39
C ALA A 126 -9.18 1.19 -6.77
N ASN A 127 -10.39 1.72 -6.98
CA ASN A 127 -10.77 2.39 -8.22
C ASN A 127 -10.02 3.71 -8.44
N ASP A 128 -9.85 4.54 -7.41
CA ASP A 128 -9.12 5.81 -7.55
C ASP A 128 -7.64 5.56 -7.88
N ILE A 129 -7.03 4.58 -7.21
CA ILE A 129 -5.63 4.21 -7.44
C ILE A 129 -5.44 3.61 -8.83
N ALA A 130 -6.33 2.70 -9.25
CA ALA A 130 -6.30 2.10 -10.58
C ALA A 130 -6.51 3.16 -11.68
N SER A 131 -7.45 4.09 -11.49
CA SER A 131 -7.68 5.20 -12.43
C SER A 131 -6.44 6.07 -12.55
N LEU A 132 -5.81 6.44 -11.44
CA LEU A 132 -4.55 7.21 -11.46
C LEU A 132 -3.45 6.45 -12.21
N ALA A 133 -3.33 5.14 -11.98
CA ALA A 133 -2.36 4.29 -12.64
C ALA A 133 -2.51 4.29 -14.17
N SER A 134 -3.73 4.09 -14.68
CA SER A 134 -4.02 4.11 -16.11
C SER A 134 -3.86 5.50 -16.73
N GLU A 135 -4.18 6.56 -16.00
CA GLU A 135 -3.94 7.94 -16.44
C GLU A 135 -2.43 8.22 -16.56
N LEU A 136 -1.62 7.78 -15.59
CA LEU A 136 -0.16 7.93 -15.64
C LEU A 136 0.44 7.12 -16.80
N GLU A 137 0.04 5.86 -16.94
CA GLU A 137 0.46 4.97 -18.04
C GLU A 137 0.21 5.61 -19.41
N SER A 138 -1.03 6.07 -19.66
CA SER A 138 -1.41 6.63 -20.94
C SER A 138 -0.80 8.01 -21.21
N LYS A 139 -0.78 8.90 -20.20
CA LYS A 139 -0.30 10.28 -20.35
C LYS A 139 1.21 10.35 -20.58
N PHE A 140 1.98 9.53 -19.87
CA PHE A 140 3.45 9.57 -19.89
C PHE A 140 4.08 8.44 -20.72
N GLN A 141 3.26 7.55 -21.30
CA GLN A 141 3.71 6.41 -22.13
C GLN A 141 4.73 5.53 -21.38
N VAL A 142 4.37 5.15 -20.17
CA VAL A 142 5.21 4.38 -19.22
C VAL A 142 4.55 3.06 -18.88
N SER A 143 5.33 2.02 -18.57
CA SER A 143 4.77 0.82 -17.94
C SER A 143 4.49 1.07 -16.46
N VAL A 144 3.41 0.48 -15.93
CA VAL A 144 3.00 0.69 -14.54
C VAL A 144 2.98 -0.62 -13.75
N ASP A 145 3.64 -0.60 -12.58
CA ASP A 145 3.54 -1.60 -11.54
C ASP A 145 2.98 -0.97 -10.27
N LEU A 146 1.99 -1.62 -9.65
CA LEU A 146 1.36 -1.15 -8.42
C LEU A 146 1.81 -1.96 -7.21
N SER A 147 1.95 -1.30 -6.07
CA SER A 147 2.06 -1.98 -4.77
C SER A 147 1.03 -1.42 -3.79
N LEU A 148 0.51 -2.30 -2.93
CA LEU A 148 -0.50 -1.98 -1.93
C LEU A 148 -0.15 -2.70 -0.62
N GLU A 149 0.09 -1.94 0.44
CA GLU A 149 0.33 -2.46 1.78
C GLU A 149 -0.93 -2.29 2.64
N LEU A 150 -1.38 -3.39 3.24
CA LEU A 150 -2.55 -3.46 4.10
C LEU A 150 -2.16 -3.91 5.51
N GLN A 151 -2.76 -3.29 6.52
CA GLN A 151 -2.67 -3.73 7.92
C GLN A 151 -3.83 -4.65 8.28
N ASP A 152 -3.56 -5.64 9.13
CA ASP A 152 -4.57 -6.52 9.74
C ASP A 152 -5.54 -7.14 8.71
N PHE A 153 -5.00 -7.52 7.55
CA PHE A 153 -5.77 -8.08 6.45
C PHE A 153 -5.90 -9.60 6.63
N THR A 154 -7.06 -10.02 7.14
CA THR A 154 -7.31 -11.39 7.58
C THR A 154 -7.37 -12.37 6.40
N PRO A 155 -7.17 -13.69 6.63
CA PRO A 155 -7.32 -14.67 5.56
C PRO A 155 -8.69 -14.65 4.88
N GLU A 156 -9.78 -14.43 5.64
CA GLU A 156 -11.13 -14.33 5.07
C GLU A 156 -11.26 -13.11 4.14
N GLU A 157 -10.75 -11.95 4.56
CA GLU A 157 -10.73 -10.77 3.71
C GLU A 157 -9.88 -10.98 2.45
N GLN A 158 -8.74 -11.66 2.56
CA GLN A 158 -7.90 -12.00 1.40
C GLN A 158 -8.67 -12.83 0.38
N GLU A 159 -9.41 -13.86 0.81
CA GLU A 159 -10.24 -14.69 -0.07
C GLU A 159 -11.35 -13.89 -0.77
N GLN A 160 -11.92 -12.90 -0.09
CA GLN A 160 -13.00 -12.06 -0.62
C GLN A 160 -12.51 -10.85 -1.44
N SER A 161 -11.21 -10.56 -1.40
CA SER A 161 -10.65 -9.30 -1.91
C SER A 161 -10.47 -9.23 -3.41
N ASN A 162 -10.55 -10.36 -4.13
CA ASN A 162 -10.11 -10.51 -5.53
C ASN A 162 -8.65 -10.11 -5.80
N LEU A 163 -7.84 -9.81 -4.77
CA LEU A 163 -6.42 -9.57 -4.94
C LEU A 163 -5.69 -10.90 -5.20
N PRO A 164 -4.70 -10.91 -6.11
CA PRO A 164 -4.03 -12.13 -6.51
C PRO A 164 -3.16 -12.71 -5.39
N LYS A 165 -3.48 -13.94 -4.97
CA LYS A 165 -2.74 -14.68 -3.92
C LYS A 165 -1.27 -14.90 -4.27
N THR A 166 -0.94 -15.03 -5.55
CA THR A 166 0.42 -15.24 -6.06
C THR A 166 1.32 -14.01 -5.90
N LYS A 167 0.73 -12.83 -5.66
CA LYS A 167 1.43 -11.56 -5.52
C LYS A 167 1.43 -11.05 -4.08
N ILE A 168 1.31 -11.95 -3.09
CA ILE A 168 1.42 -11.58 -1.68
C ILE A 168 2.88 -11.69 -1.23
N LEU A 169 3.41 -10.61 -0.66
CA LEU A 169 4.63 -10.61 0.14
C LEU A 169 4.23 -10.40 1.60
N PRO A 170 4.39 -11.43 2.46
CA PRO A 170 4.22 -11.23 3.89
C PRO A 170 5.33 -10.29 4.38
N ILE A 171 4.97 -9.23 5.09
CA ILE A 171 5.93 -8.38 5.78
C ILE A 171 6.00 -8.87 7.22
N PRO A 172 7.10 -9.50 7.65
CA PRO A 172 7.27 -9.89 9.04
C PRO A 172 7.09 -8.68 9.95
N GLY A 173 6.12 -8.75 10.87
CA GLY A 173 6.01 -7.83 12.00
C GLY A 173 7.15 -8.10 12.98
N LYS A 174 7.70 -7.02 13.58
CA LYS A 174 8.69 -7.10 14.65
C LYS A 174 8.13 -7.86 15.85
#